data_AF-A0AA88GHJ5-F1
#
_entry.id   AF-A0AA88GHJ5-F1
#
_cell.length_a   1.000
_cell.length_b   1.000
_cell.length_c   1.000
_cell.angle_alpha   90.00
_cell.angle_beta   90.00
_cell.angle_gamma   90.00
#
_symmetry.space_group_name_H-M   'P 1'
#
loop_
_entity.id
_entity.type
_entity.pdbx_description
1 polymer ?
#
loop_
_entity_poly.entity_id
_entity_poly.type
_entity_poly.pdbx_seq_one_letter_code
_entity_poly.pdbx_strand_id
1 'polypeptide(L)'
;MFLFICCCCIQESHQWAPTPELLQAETEFIKQFGKTKKEKRMLMKAFRVLKRWAKKKHLMHRNMYELERALNQRGMAHTLFLHHIVEKVKKSTDQVISKVKSEISKAQQFFNPPIPKYDGPFYSKGSLATWMNDLVLFIGDLPLNNLLIPGTHDSFTSKIVAESKIAPNAEEPIKKLNNVLKFYPKNVANTVIANWARAQSQSAYNQLVDGVRYLDIRLCRDKEIKDKVQMLKTCHTFFDSPIEPILDNIATFSKTKGKKEIIILDFNHLYDMDDSDHEYLFKVLKAKFGNLLADSTKFSPNSSLREFWRTTQRIIVLYDNENAVKKSQGLLWPQSKINSPWPNVQTTTDLYDKLSKSAQSRSDTDKQFFVSQGLLTPNEKTIAAGLIAKPKSLLDAGDLWNPVVANWIASGSLPRKKLNIVIVDNYSPLFVATLVEKNRKKI
;
A
#
# COMPACT_ATOMS: atom_id res chain seq x y z
N MET A 1 -7.99 -12.30 10.73
CA MET A 1 -8.21 -13.49 9.89
C MET A 1 -8.14 -14.79 10.69
N PHE A 2 -7.12 -15.06 11.51
CA PHE A 2 -7.18 -16.18 12.48
C PHE A 2 -8.39 -16.07 13.43
N LEU A 3 -8.74 -14.84 13.85
CA LEU A 3 -10.00 -14.57 14.56
C LEU A 3 -11.25 -14.88 13.72
N PHE A 4 -11.19 -14.76 12.39
CA PHE A 4 -12.30 -15.03 11.48
C PHE A 4 -12.46 -16.53 11.27
N ILE A 5 -11.35 -17.27 11.12
CA ILE A 5 -11.33 -18.74 11.02
C ILE A 5 -11.76 -19.38 12.35
N CYS A 6 -11.29 -18.86 13.48
CA CYS A 6 -11.80 -19.25 14.80
C CYS A 6 -13.30 -18.94 15.00
N CYS A 7 -13.89 -18.03 14.20
CA CYS A 7 -15.33 -17.74 14.21
C CYS A 7 -16.12 -18.52 13.16
N CYS A 8 -15.52 -18.87 12.01
CA CYS A 8 -16.16 -19.59 10.92
C CYS A 8 -16.04 -21.11 11.04
N CYS A 9 -15.07 -21.61 11.82
CA CYS A 9 -14.97 -23.02 12.20
C CYS A 9 -15.75 -23.31 13.50
N ILE A 10 -16.81 -22.56 13.76
CA ILE A 10 -17.82 -22.96 14.74
C ILE A 10 -18.66 -24.01 14.04
N GLN A 11 -18.38 -25.30 14.30
CA GLN A 11 -19.35 -26.34 14.01
C GLN A 11 -20.67 -25.97 14.69
N GLU A 12 -21.80 -26.34 14.09
CA GLU A 12 -23.14 -26.33 14.70
C GLU A 12 -23.25 -27.34 15.87
N SER A 13 -22.16 -27.56 16.61
CA SER A 13 -22.08 -28.46 17.74
C SER A 13 -22.16 -27.67 19.04
N HIS A 14 -22.77 -28.27 20.06
CA HIS A 14 -22.95 -27.68 21.38
C HIS A 14 -21.63 -27.42 22.15
N GLN A 15 -20.46 -27.73 21.60
CA GLN A 15 -19.16 -27.56 22.25
C GLN A 15 -18.12 -26.90 21.32
N TRP A 16 -17.54 -25.79 21.76
CA TRP A 16 -16.42 -25.17 21.05
C TRP A 16 -15.16 -26.03 21.16
N ALA A 17 -14.66 -26.50 20.02
CA ALA A 17 -13.35 -27.12 19.86
C ALA A 17 -12.63 -26.55 18.63
N PRO A 18 -11.32 -26.29 18.68
CA PRO A 18 -10.54 -26.00 17.48
C PRO A 18 -10.56 -27.23 16.55
N THR A 19 -10.71 -27.04 15.24
CA THR A 19 -10.69 -28.17 14.30
C THR A 19 -9.29 -28.80 14.23
N PRO A 20 -9.17 -30.08 13.86
CA PRO A 20 -7.87 -30.73 13.67
C PRO A 20 -6.94 -29.97 12.71
N GLU A 21 -7.49 -29.40 11.63
CA GLU A 21 -6.75 -28.63 10.63
C GLU A 21 -6.16 -27.35 11.23
N LEU A 22 -6.92 -26.69 12.12
CA LEU A 22 -6.46 -25.47 12.81
C LEU A 22 -5.38 -25.77 13.85
N LEU A 23 -5.46 -26.92 14.55
CA LEU A 23 -4.42 -27.39 15.48
C LEU A 23 -3.14 -27.80 14.74
N GLN A 24 -3.28 -28.44 13.57
CA GLN A 24 -2.16 -28.77 12.71
C GLN A 24 -1.50 -27.50 12.15
N ALA A 25 -2.29 -26.52 11.70
CA ALA A 25 -1.78 -25.22 11.25
C ALA A 25 -1.04 -24.47 12.37
N GLU A 26 -1.55 -24.47 13.60
CA GLU A 26 -0.87 -23.90 14.77
C GLU A 26 0.49 -24.58 15.04
N THR A 27 0.51 -25.91 15.00
CA THR A 27 1.72 -26.70 15.27
C THR A 27 2.80 -26.43 14.23
N GLU A 28 2.43 -26.44 12.94
CA GLU A 28 3.37 -26.18 11.86
C GLU A 28 3.83 -24.72 11.85
N PHE A 29 2.95 -23.77 12.17
CA PHE A 29 3.32 -22.37 12.33
C PHE A 29 4.37 -22.18 13.43
N ILE A 30 4.17 -22.78 14.61
CA ILE A 30 5.14 -22.68 15.71
C ILE A 30 6.48 -23.32 15.33
N LYS A 31 6.44 -24.46 14.63
CA LYS A 31 7.63 -25.18 14.16
C LYS A 31 8.41 -24.36 13.14
N GLN A 32 7.74 -23.73 12.20
CA GLN A 32 8.36 -22.97 11.12
C GLN A 32 8.85 -21.59 11.56
N PHE A 33 8.12 -20.90 12.45
CA PHE A 33 8.38 -19.50 12.81
C PHE A 33 8.99 -19.29 14.19
N GLY A 34 8.91 -20.25 15.11
CA GLY A 34 9.56 -20.17 16.42
C GLY A 34 11.00 -20.70 16.37
N LYS A 35 11.98 -19.86 15.99
CA LYS A 35 13.38 -20.31 15.85
C LYS A 35 14.09 -20.52 17.19
N THR A 36 13.70 -19.76 18.20
CA THR A 36 14.23 -19.84 19.55
C THR A 36 13.19 -20.34 20.55
N LYS A 37 13.64 -20.84 21.71
CA LYS A 37 12.75 -21.26 22.81
C LYS A 37 11.87 -20.10 23.30
N LYS A 38 12.37 -18.86 23.22
CA LYS A 38 11.64 -17.63 23.58
C LYS A 38 10.52 -17.34 22.58
N GLU A 39 10.80 -17.41 21.28
CA GLU A 39 9.80 -17.20 20.22
C GLU A 39 8.71 -18.28 20.23
N LYS A 40 9.08 -19.56 20.36
CA LYS A 40 8.11 -20.66 20.48
C LYS A 40 7.15 -20.43 21.65
N ARG A 41 7.66 -20.01 22.82
CA ARG A 41 6.84 -19.68 24.00
C ARG A 41 5.92 -18.49 23.75
N MET A 42 6.40 -17.46 23.08
CA MET A 42 5.61 -16.27 22.74
C MET A 42 4.46 -16.62 21.78
N LEU A 43 4.75 -17.35 20.72
CA LEU A 43 3.75 -17.83 19.75
C LEU A 43 2.70 -18.73 20.41
N MET A 44 3.12 -19.72 21.22
CA MET A 44 2.19 -20.56 21.99
C MET A 44 1.30 -19.73 22.92
N LYS A 45 1.84 -18.70 23.58
CA LYS A 45 1.05 -17.81 24.45
C LYS A 45 0.03 -17.02 23.64
N ALA A 46 0.41 -16.50 22.47
CA ALA A 46 -0.50 -15.82 21.56
C ALA A 46 -1.64 -16.74 21.09
N PHE A 47 -1.34 -17.96 20.64
CA PHE A 47 -2.36 -18.94 20.24
C PHE A 47 -3.30 -19.33 21.38
N ARG A 48 -2.80 -19.50 22.61
CA ARG A 48 -3.65 -19.74 23.78
C ARG A 48 -4.60 -18.59 24.06
N VAL A 49 -4.14 -17.34 23.96
CA VAL A 49 -4.98 -16.15 24.16
C VAL A 49 -6.06 -16.07 23.07
N LEU A 50 -5.69 -16.30 21.81
CA LEU A 50 -6.63 -16.32 20.68
C LEU A 50 -7.70 -17.42 20.84
N LYS A 51 -7.30 -18.63 21.24
CA LYS A 51 -8.23 -19.73 21.53
C LYS A 51 -9.20 -19.41 22.68
N ARG A 52 -8.71 -18.80 23.76
CA ARG A 52 -9.56 -18.36 24.88
C ARG A 52 -10.58 -17.29 24.46
N TRP A 53 -10.14 -16.35 23.63
CA TRP A 53 -11.03 -15.31 23.07
C TRP A 53 -12.09 -15.92 22.15
N ALA A 54 -11.69 -16.80 21.23
CA ALA A 54 -12.60 -17.48 20.31
C ALA A 54 -13.66 -18.32 21.05
N LYS A 55 -13.25 -19.08 22.05
CA LYS A 55 -14.15 -19.82 22.94
C LYS A 55 -15.17 -18.89 23.61
N LYS A 56 -14.71 -17.79 24.22
CA LYS A 56 -15.61 -16.81 24.86
C LYS A 56 -16.59 -16.19 23.87
N LYS A 57 -16.15 -15.86 22.66
CA LYS A 57 -17.02 -15.31 21.60
C LYS A 57 -18.07 -16.32 21.14
N HIS A 58 -17.69 -17.58 20.94
CA HIS A 58 -18.65 -18.65 20.63
C HIS A 58 -19.69 -18.83 21.74
N LEU A 59 -19.27 -18.87 23.02
CA LEU A 59 -20.21 -18.93 24.15
C LEU A 59 -21.15 -17.72 24.18
N MET A 60 -20.67 -16.52 23.85
CA MET A 60 -21.51 -15.32 23.78
C MET A 60 -22.57 -15.44 22.68
N HIS A 61 -22.19 -15.84 21.46
CA HIS A 61 -23.12 -16.03 20.35
C HIS A 61 -24.16 -17.13 20.66
N ARG A 62 -23.71 -18.26 21.22
CA ARG A 62 -24.62 -19.33 21.65
C ARG A 62 -25.59 -18.84 22.71
N ASN A 63 -25.10 -18.16 23.74
CA ASN A 63 -25.95 -17.64 24.80
C ASN A 63 -26.95 -16.63 24.25
N MET A 64 -26.58 -15.78 23.29
CA MET A 64 -27.52 -14.88 22.60
C MET A 64 -28.57 -15.63 21.80
N TYR A 65 -28.20 -16.69 21.06
CA TYR A 65 -29.13 -17.49 20.27
C TYR A 65 -30.12 -18.28 21.14
N GLU A 66 -29.65 -18.93 22.22
CA GLU A 66 -30.53 -19.61 23.18
C GLU A 66 -31.41 -18.62 23.94
N LEU A 67 -30.92 -17.38 24.17
CA LEU A 67 -31.70 -16.29 24.76
C LEU A 67 -32.82 -15.84 23.83
N GLU A 68 -32.54 -15.63 22.55
CA GLU A 68 -33.51 -15.26 21.52
C GLU A 68 -34.59 -16.34 21.37
N ARG A 69 -34.18 -17.61 21.38
CA ARG A 69 -35.07 -18.76 21.41
C ARG A 69 -35.94 -18.81 22.68
N ALA A 70 -35.37 -18.55 23.86
CA ALA A 70 -36.10 -18.57 25.12
C ALA A 70 -37.08 -17.39 25.27
N LEU A 71 -36.71 -16.19 24.78
CA LEU A 71 -37.57 -14.99 24.74
C LEU A 71 -38.76 -15.18 23.80
N ASN A 72 -38.58 -15.89 22.68
CA ASN A 72 -39.67 -16.26 21.78
C ASN A 72 -40.61 -17.33 22.36
N GLN A 73 -40.27 -17.98 23.48
CA GLN A 73 -41.05 -19.05 24.09
C GLN A 73 -41.74 -18.67 25.42
N ARG A 74 -41.34 -17.58 26.10
CA ARG A 74 -41.90 -17.21 27.41
C ARG A 74 -42.07 -15.69 27.58
N GLY A 75 -43.26 -15.27 28.01
CA GLY A 75 -43.62 -13.88 28.27
C GLY A 75 -42.80 -13.19 29.37
N MET A 76 -42.63 -11.87 29.14
CA MET A 76 -41.84 -10.78 29.75
C MET A 76 -41.37 -10.74 31.23
N ALA A 77 -41.38 -11.81 32.04
CA ALA A 77 -40.90 -11.72 33.44
C ALA A 77 -39.39 -11.96 33.66
N HIS A 78 -38.63 -12.38 32.63
CA HIS A 78 -37.21 -12.76 32.77
C HIS A 78 -36.19 -11.70 32.27
N THR A 79 -36.66 -10.56 31.76
CA THR A 79 -35.85 -9.62 30.98
C THR A 79 -34.74 -8.93 31.79
N LEU A 80 -34.95 -8.62 33.07
CA LEU A 80 -33.98 -7.88 33.91
C LEU A 80 -32.81 -8.75 34.38
N PHE A 81 -33.08 -9.98 34.85
CA PHE A 81 -32.03 -10.93 35.23
C PHE A 81 -31.18 -11.33 34.03
N LEU A 82 -31.82 -11.51 32.87
CA LEU A 82 -31.16 -11.83 31.61
C LEU A 82 -30.34 -10.66 31.06
N HIS A 83 -30.85 -9.43 31.13
CA HIS A 83 -30.09 -8.22 30.80
C HIS A 83 -28.84 -8.11 31.69
N HIS A 84 -28.96 -8.38 32.99
CA HIS A 84 -27.81 -8.37 33.91
C HIS A 84 -26.75 -9.41 33.54
N ILE A 85 -27.14 -10.64 33.16
CA ILE A 85 -26.19 -11.68 32.71
C ILE A 85 -25.51 -11.28 31.39
N VAL A 86 -26.26 -10.77 30.41
CA VAL A 86 -25.72 -10.30 29.13
C VAL A 86 -24.72 -9.16 29.35
N GLU A 87 -25.06 -8.18 30.18
CA GLU A 87 -24.17 -7.06 30.51
C GLU A 87 -22.91 -7.52 31.26
N LYS A 88 -23.02 -8.52 32.14
CA LYS A 88 -21.85 -9.08 32.85
C LYS A 88 -20.90 -9.83 31.89
N VAL A 89 -21.44 -10.55 30.91
CA VAL A 89 -20.67 -11.26 29.88
C VAL A 89 -20.04 -10.29 28.87
N LYS A 90 -20.75 -9.23 28.45
CA LYS A 90 -20.19 -8.13 27.66
C LYS A 90 -19.04 -7.47 28.40
N LYS A 91 -19.26 -7.05 29.64
CA LYS A 91 -18.24 -6.39 30.48
C LYS A 91 -16.99 -7.23 30.70
N SER A 92 -17.13 -8.55 30.90
CA SER A 92 -15.99 -9.48 30.99
C SER A 92 -15.25 -9.63 29.66
N THR A 93 -15.96 -9.60 28.54
CA THR A 93 -15.38 -9.69 27.20
C THR A 93 -14.66 -8.38 26.85
N ASP A 94 -15.25 -7.25 27.16
CA ASP A 94 -14.67 -5.91 26.99
C ASP A 94 -13.41 -5.73 27.84
N GLN A 95 -13.38 -6.26 29.07
CA GLN A 95 -12.17 -6.26 29.91
C GLN A 95 -11.04 -7.09 29.29
N VAL A 96 -11.32 -8.27 28.72
CA VAL A 96 -10.31 -9.08 28.04
C VAL A 96 -9.82 -8.38 26.76
N ILE A 97 -10.74 -7.80 25.98
CA ILE A 97 -10.41 -7.01 24.79
C ILE A 97 -9.56 -5.79 25.15
N SER A 98 -9.92 -5.08 26.22
CA SER A 98 -9.17 -3.95 26.78
C SER A 98 -7.74 -4.35 27.16
N LYS A 99 -7.58 -5.48 27.86
CA LYS A 99 -6.27 -5.98 28.28
C LYS A 99 -5.41 -6.40 27.09
N VAL A 100 -6.01 -7.04 26.09
CA VAL A 100 -5.33 -7.39 24.82
C VAL A 100 -4.94 -6.14 24.05
N LYS A 101 -5.84 -5.15 23.92
CA LYS A 101 -5.56 -3.87 23.27
C LYS A 101 -4.43 -3.12 23.97
N SER A 102 -4.43 -3.07 25.30
CA SER A 102 -3.39 -2.40 26.10
C SER A 102 -2.01 -3.03 25.89
N GLU A 103 -1.90 -4.36 25.94
CA GLU A 103 -0.63 -5.05 25.71
C GLU A 103 -0.14 -4.90 24.26
N ILE A 104 -1.05 -4.86 23.30
CA ILE A 104 -0.74 -4.53 21.90
C ILE A 104 -0.27 -3.07 21.78
N SER A 105 -0.94 -2.11 22.42
CA SER A 105 -0.56 -0.68 22.39
C SER A 105 0.78 -0.41 23.06
N LYS A 106 1.11 -1.07 24.16
CA LYS A 106 2.43 -0.96 24.81
C LYS A 106 3.54 -1.49 23.90
N ALA A 107 3.29 -2.59 23.19
CA ALA A 107 4.22 -3.08 22.18
C ALA A 107 4.33 -2.10 20.99
N GLN A 108 3.24 -1.45 20.57
CA GLN A 108 3.22 -0.49 19.46
C GLN A 108 3.93 0.84 19.79
N GLN A 109 3.79 1.38 21.00
CA GLN A 109 4.47 2.61 21.43
C GLN A 109 6.00 2.50 21.45
N PHE A 110 6.53 1.29 21.65
CA PHE A 110 7.96 1.02 21.59
C PHE A 110 8.50 1.09 20.14
N PHE A 111 7.66 0.88 19.13
CA PHE A 111 8.05 0.90 17.72
C PHE A 111 7.64 2.17 16.96
N ASN A 112 6.64 2.91 17.46
CA ASN A 112 6.14 4.15 16.86
C ASN A 112 6.35 5.33 17.81
N PRO A 113 7.46 6.08 17.70
CA PRO A 113 7.62 7.31 18.46
C PRO A 113 6.49 8.31 18.15
N PRO A 114 6.22 9.26 19.04
CA PRO A 114 5.18 10.26 18.84
C PRO A 114 5.37 10.96 17.49
N ILE A 115 4.33 10.88 16.65
CA ILE A 115 4.31 11.55 15.36
C ILE A 115 4.41 13.06 15.63
N PRO A 116 5.37 13.78 15.03
CA PRO A 116 5.44 15.22 15.18
C PRO A 116 4.10 15.84 14.75
N LYS A 117 3.53 16.73 15.59
CA LYS A 117 2.45 17.60 15.13
C LYS A 117 2.99 18.48 14.02
N TYR A 118 2.39 18.38 12.85
CA TYR A 118 2.77 19.16 11.68
C TYR A 118 1.66 20.16 11.36
N ASP A 119 1.79 21.37 11.89
CA ASP A 119 0.78 22.44 11.72
C ASP A 119 1.07 23.32 10.48
N GLY A 120 1.72 22.74 9.45
CA GLY A 120 2.07 23.44 8.21
C GLY A 120 0.85 23.75 7.33
N PRO A 121 0.94 24.71 6.39
CA PRO A 121 -0.19 25.20 5.59
C PRO A 121 -0.83 24.12 4.70
N PHE A 122 -0.12 23.01 4.47
CA PHE A 122 -0.57 21.91 3.61
C PHE A 122 -1.12 20.68 4.36
N TYR A 123 -1.40 20.78 5.67
CA TYR A 123 -1.85 19.61 6.44
C TYR A 123 -3.29 19.18 6.13
N SER A 124 -4.10 20.05 5.54
CA SER A 124 -5.49 19.73 5.18
C SER A 124 -5.61 18.88 3.91
N LYS A 125 -6.58 17.96 3.87
CA LYS A 125 -6.84 17.16 2.66
C LYS A 125 -7.23 18.07 1.48
N GLY A 126 -6.61 17.86 0.32
CA GLY A 126 -6.88 18.62 -0.90
C GLY A 126 -6.18 19.98 -1.02
N SER A 127 -5.54 20.51 0.03
CA SER A 127 -4.72 21.74 -0.09
C SER A 127 -3.42 21.54 -0.86
N LEU A 128 -3.07 20.28 -1.16
CA LEU A 128 -1.87 19.88 -1.88
C LEU A 128 -2.12 19.70 -3.40
N ALA A 129 -3.33 19.93 -3.87
CA ALA A 129 -3.69 19.69 -5.27
C ALA A 129 -2.90 20.57 -6.27
N THR A 130 -2.35 21.70 -5.83
CA THR A 130 -1.65 22.69 -6.67
C THR A 130 -0.26 23.04 -6.12
N TRP A 131 0.33 22.17 -5.30
CA TRP A 131 1.53 22.53 -4.53
C TRP A 131 2.72 22.97 -5.40
N MET A 132 2.89 22.42 -6.62
CA MET A 132 4.01 22.85 -7.47
C MET A 132 3.81 24.30 -7.92
N ASN A 133 2.60 24.66 -8.32
CA ASN A 133 2.23 26.05 -8.63
C ASN A 133 2.38 26.97 -7.42
N ASP A 134 1.89 26.54 -6.25
CA ASP A 134 1.87 27.35 -5.03
C ASP A 134 3.30 27.62 -4.51
N LEU A 135 4.26 26.76 -4.84
CA LEU A 135 5.67 26.89 -4.49
C LEU A 135 6.54 27.46 -5.63
N VAL A 136 5.96 28.02 -6.70
CA VAL A 136 6.69 28.52 -7.89
C VAL A 136 7.92 29.37 -7.55
N LEU A 137 7.85 30.23 -6.54
CA LEU A 137 8.97 31.10 -6.13
C LEU A 137 10.16 30.34 -5.54
N PHE A 138 9.94 29.11 -5.05
CA PHE A 138 10.95 28.26 -4.42
C PHE A 138 11.49 27.20 -5.37
N ILE A 139 10.63 26.65 -6.24
CA ILE A 139 10.96 25.47 -7.05
C ILE A 139 10.97 25.72 -8.56
N GLY A 140 10.48 26.87 -9.04
CA GLY A 140 10.26 27.11 -10.47
C GLY A 140 11.52 26.93 -11.31
N ASP A 141 12.69 27.35 -10.81
CA ASP A 141 13.96 27.28 -11.52
C ASP A 141 14.79 26.04 -11.16
N LEU A 142 14.28 25.19 -10.25
CA LEU A 142 14.96 23.94 -9.90
C LEU A 142 14.70 22.88 -10.96
N PRO A 143 15.74 22.10 -11.35
CA PRO A 143 15.57 20.87 -12.11
C PRO A 143 14.55 19.93 -11.46
N LEU A 144 13.75 19.22 -12.26
CA LEU A 144 12.79 18.26 -11.74
C LEU A 144 13.43 17.18 -10.86
N ASN A 145 14.64 16.74 -11.21
CA ASN A 145 15.38 15.78 -10.41
C ASN A 145 15.96 16.36 -9.11
N ASN A 146 15.82 17.66 -8.84
CA ASN A 146 16.19 18.30 -7.56
C ASN A 146 14.98 18.64 -6.68
N LEU A 147 13.77 18.30 -7.12
CA LEU A 147 12.56 18.45 -6.32
C LEU A 147 12.36 17.23 -5.43
N LEU A 148 11.81 17.44 -4.23
CA LEU A 148 11.18 16.36 -3.48
C LEU A 148 9.78 16.12 -4.03
N ILE A 149 9.58 14.97 -4.66
CA ILE A 149 8.34 14.60 -5.33
C ILE A 149 7.69 13.45 -4.55
N PRO A 150 6.52 13.67 -3.92
CA PRO A 150 5.75 12.59 -3.32
C PRO A 150 5.25 11.62 -4.39
N GLY A 151 5.47 10.33 -4.17
CA GLY A 151 5.00 9.27 -5.05
C GLY A 151 4.39 8.10 -4.30
N THR A 152 3.79 7.19 -5.05
CA THR A 152 3.16 5.97 -4.54
C THR A 152 3.71 4.75 -5.24
N HIS A 153 4.00 3.70 -4.46
CA HIS A 153 4.35 2.37 -4.98
C HIS A 153 3.09 1.60 -5.36
N ASP A 154 3.14 0.80 -6.43
CA ASP A 154 2.02 -0.03 -6.90
C ASP A 154 0.68 0.76 -6.89
N SER A 155 0.70 1.93 -7.55
CA SER A 155 -0.21 3.05 -7.30
C SER A 155 -1.70 2.69 -7.45
N PHE A 156 -2.00 1.70 -8.28
CA PHE A 156 -3.37 1.36 -8.70
C PHE A 156 -3.75 -0.06 -8.30
N THR A 157 -3.59 -0.35 -7.00
CA THR A 157 -3.94 -1.63 -6.36
C THR A 157 -5.10 -1.52 -5.38
N SER A 158 -5.74 -0.35 -5.29
CA SER A 158 -6.78 -0.03 -4.29
C SER A 158 -8.01 -0.91 -4.29
N LYS A 159 -8.38 -1.54 -5.41
CA LYS A 159 -9.55 -2.43 -5.48
C LYS A 159 -9.19 -3.91 -5.50
N ILE A 160 -7.95 -4.28 -5.23
CA ILE A 160 -7.60 -5.69 -5.02
C ILE A 160 -8.38 -6.24 -3.82
N VAL A 161 -9.07 -7.35 -4.04
CA VAL A 161 -9.88 -8.10 -3.07
C VAL A 161 -9.59 -9.60 -3.19
N ALA A 162 -10.14 -10.41 -2.28
CA ALA A 162 -9.89 -11.86 -2.25
C ALA A 162 -10.44 -12.59 -3.49
N GLU A 163 -11.43 -11.98 -4.15
CA GLU A 163 -12.10 -12.46 -5.35
C GLU A 163 -11.38 -12.04 -6.63
N SER A 164 -10.38 -11.15 -6.54
CA SER A 164 -9.60 -10.71 -7.69
C SER A 164 -8.92 -11.91 -8.36
N LYS A 165 -8.88 -11.89 -9.71
CA LYS A 165 -8.17 -12.89 -10.50
C LYS A 165 -6.66 -12.76 -10.31
N ILE A 166 -5.96 -13.89 -10.19
CA ILE A 166 -4.49 -13.94 -10.09
C ILE A 166 -3.88 -13.36 -11.37
N ALA A 167 -2.90 -12.48 -11.22
CA ALA A 167 -2.19 -11.85 -12.32
C ALA A 167 -0.90 -12.62 -12.69
N PRO A 168 -0.34 -12.42 -13.90
CA PRO A 168 0.91 -13.05 -14.32
C PRO A 168 2.11 -12.82 -13.38
N ASN A 169 2.16 -11.68 -12.68
CA ASN A 169 3.27 -11.34 -11.77
C ASN A 169 3.18 -12.02 -10.39
N ALA A 170 2.32 -13.02 -10.22
CA ALA A 170 2.00 -13.61 -8.93
C ALA A 170 2.90 -14.77 -8.49
N GLU A 171 3.70 -15.34 -9.41
CA GLU A 171 4.35 -16.64 -9.18
C GLU A 171 5.17 -16.72 -7.88
N GLU A 172 6.11 -15.80 -7.67
CA GLU A 172 6.98 -15.81 -6.51
C GLU A 172 6.22 -15.53 -5.19
N PRO A 173 5.41 -14.46 -5.08
CA PRO A 173 4.60 -14.20 -3.88
C PRO A 173 3.64 -15.34 -3.53
N ILE A 174 2.95 -15.92 -4.52
CA ILE A 174 1.97 -17.00 -4.29
C ILE A 174 2.66 -18.31 -3.88
N LYS A 175 3.78 -18.70 -4.51
CA LYS A 175 4.53 -19.91 -4.10
C LYS A 175 4.93 -19.84 -2.62
N LYS A 176 5.48 -18.70 -2.21
CA LYS A 176 5.87 -18.41 -0.82
C LYS A 176 4.68 -18.46 0.13
N LEU A 177 3.54 -17.88 -0.25
CA LEU A 177 2.34 -17.86 0.59
C LEU A 177 1.58 -19.17 0.65
N ASN A 178 1.52 -19.93 -0.44
CA ASN A 178 0.90 -21.24 -0.47
C ASN A 178 1.57 -22.18 0.54
N ASN A 179 2.89 -22.11 0.70
CA ASN A 179 3.60 -22.90 1.72
C ASN A 179 3.15 -22.56 3.15
N VAL A 180 2.90 -21.27 3.44
CA VAL A 180 2.44 -20.78 4.75
C VAL A 180 0.96 -21.08 4.97
N LEU A 181 0.16 -21.02 3.91
CA LEU A 181 -1.30 -21.02 3.97
C LEU A 181 -1.95 -22.33 3.52
N LYS A 182 -1.16 -23.37 3.20
CA LYS A 182 -1.64 -24.66 2.65
C LYS A 182 -2.72 -25.37 3.48
N PHE A 183 -2.79 -25.10 4.77
CA PHE A 183 -3.78 -25.71 5.68
C PHE A 183 -5.02 -24.84 5.90
N TYR A 184 -5.12 -23.69 5.22
CA TYR A 184 -6.24 -22.79 5.35
C TYR A 184 -7.19 -22.91 4.15
N PRO A 185 -8.50 -22.64 4.35
CA PRO A 185 -9.45 -22.54 3.26
C PRO A 185 -8.99 -21.54 2.18
N LYS A 186 -9.23 -21.84 0.90
CA LYS A 186 -8.74 -21.03 -0.23
C LYS A 186 -9.18 -19.57 -0.16
N ASN A 187 -10.42 -19.30 0.25
CA ASN A 187 -10.94 -17.94 0.44
C ASN A 187 -10.16 -17.17 1.53
N VAL A 188 -9.76 -17.84 2.60
CA VAL A 188 -8.91 -17.29 3.66
C VAL A 188 -7.52 -16.99 3.11
N ALA A 189 -6.91 -17.94 2.39
CA ALA A 189 -5.61 -17.73 1.78
C ALA A 189 -5.61 -16.53 0.83
N ASN A 190 -6.60 -16.45 -0.08
CA ASN A 190 -6.79 -15.32 -0.98
C ASN A 190 -6.97 -13.99 -0.23
N THR A 191 -7.68 -13.99 0.90
CA THR A 191 -7.84 -12.78 1.73
C THR A 191 -6.49 -12.29 2.28
N VAL A 192 -5.60 -13.20 2.68
CA VAL A 192 -4.22 -12.81 3.08
C VAL A 192 -3.49 -12.22 1.91
N ILE A 193 -3.46 -12.93 0.78
CA ILE A 193 -2.70 -12.53 -0.39
C ILE A 193 -3.19 -11.14 -0.85
N ALA A 194 -4.51 -10.92 -0.91
CA ALA A 194 -5.09 -9.64 -1.33
C ALA A 194 -4.70 -8.50 -0.39
N ASN A 195 -4.66 -8.73 0.92
CA ASN A 195 -4.21 -7.74 1.90
C ASN A 195 -2.72 -7.37 1.75
N TRP A 196 -1.89 -8.32 1.32
CA TRP A 196 -0.47 -8.08 1.05
C TRP A 196 -0.16 -7.69 -0.40
N ALA A 197 -1.17 -7.68 -1.26
CA ALA A 197 -1.11 -7.20 -2.64
C ALA A 197 -1.58 -5.74 -2.78
N ARG A 198 -2.54 -5.31 -1.95
CA ARG A 198 -3.07 -3.94 -1.99
C ARG A 198 -2.12 -2.95 -1.31
N ALA A 199 -1.37 -2.21 -2.11
CA ALA A 199 -0.39 -1.22 -1.66
C ALA A 199 -1.00 0.17 -1.40
N GLN A 200 -2.07 0.53 -2.11
CA GLN A 200 -2.75 1.83 -1.95
C GLN A 200 -4.22 1.68 -1.56
N SER A 201 -4.79 2.70 -0.95
CA SER A 201 -6.21 2.77 -0.60
C SER A 201 -7.00 3.81 -1.41
N GLN A 202 -6.29 4.71 -2.13
CA GLN A 202 -6.89 5.85 -2.81
C GLN A 202 -6.92 5.66 -4.33
N SER A 203 -7.92 6.26 -4.97
CA SER A 203 -8.01 6.32 -6.43
C SER A 203 -6.91 7.21 -7.03
N ALA A 204 -6.65 7.06 -8.32
CA ALA A 204 -5.68 7.92 -9.04
C ALA A 204 -5.98 9.41 -8.89
N TYR A 205 -7.26 9.80 -9.00
CA TYR A 205 -7.66 11.20 -8.82
C TYR A 205 -7.35 11.70 -7.40
N ASN A 206 -7.67 10.91 -6.38
CA ASN A 206 -7.44 11.30 -4.99
C ASN A 206 -5.96 11.38 -4.65
N GLN A 207 -5.14 10.45 -5.15
CA GLN A 207 -3.68 10.52 -5.03
C GLN A 207 -3.14 11.87 -5.52
N LEU A 208 -3.57 12.30 -6.71
CA LEU A 208 -3.15 13.59 -7.28
C LEU A 208 -3.70 14.80 -6.50
N VAL A 209 -4.96 14.76 -6.08
CA VAL A 209 -5.55 15.81 -5.23
C VAL A 209 -4.81 15.93 -3.89
N ASP A 210 -4.35 14.82 -3.34
CA ASP A 210 -3.63 14.78 -2.07
C ASP A 210 -2.15 15.16 -2.22
N GLY A 211 -1.66 15.41 -3.43
CA GLY A 211 -0.33 15.97 -3.70
C GLY A 211 0.70 15.00 -4.31
N VAL A 212 0.31 13.75 -4.57
CA VAL A 212 1.16 12.78 -5.29
C VAL A 212 1.42 13.26 -6.71
N ARG A 213 2.66 13.14 -7.18
CA ARG A 213 3.07 13.54 -8.55
C ARG A 213 3.90 12.48 -9.27
N TYR A 214 4.25 11.39 -8.59
CA TYR A 214 4.83 10.20 -9.21
C TYR A 214 3.96 8.99 -8.93
N LEU A 215 3.62 8.25 -9.98
CA LEU A 215 2.74 7.08 -9.92
C LEU A 215 3.50 5.88 -10.51
N ASP A 216 3.88 4.92 -9.67
CA ASP A 216 4.42 3.63 -10.09
C ASP A 216 3.27 2.74 -10.62
N ILE A 217 3.37 2.32 -11.88
CA ILE A 217 2.33 1.63 -12.64
C ILE A 217 2.86 0.27 -13.09
N ARG A 218 2.25 -0.78 -12.56
CA ARG A 218 2.41 -2.15 -13.06
C ARG A 218 1.18 -2.54 -13.84
N LEU A 219 1.40 -3.07 -15.05
CA LEU A 219 0.34 -3.44 -15.96
C LEU A 219 0.49 -4.89 -16.40
N CYS A 220 -0.61 -5.61 -16.43
CA CYS A 220 -0.67 -7.00 -16.84
C CYS A 220 -1.71 -7.17 -17.95
N ARG A 221 -1.37 -7.99 -18.95
CA ARG A 221 -2.31 -8.45 -19.97
C ARG A 221 -3.14 -9.62 -19.45
N ASP A 222 -4.46 -9.45 -19.43
CA ASP A 222 -5.40 -10.55 -19.20
C ASP A 222 -5.66 -11.27 -20.54
N LYS A 223 -4.97 -12.40 -20.76
CA LYS A 223 -5.02 -13.16 -22.03
C LYS A 223 -6.39 -13.77 -22.34
N GLU A 224 -7.27 -13.88 -21.35
CA GLU A 224 -8.65 -14.37 -21.55
C GLU A 224 -9.60 -13.28 -22.06
N ILE A 225 -9.23 -12.00 -21.95
CA ILE A 225 -10.07 -10.88 -22.34
C ILE A 225 -9.65 -10.37 -23.72
N LYS A 226 -10.60 -10.37 -24.66
CA LYS A 226 -10.39 -9.85 -26.02
C LYS A 226 -10.73 -8.36 -26.17
N ASP A 227 -11.58 -7.84 -25.29
CA ASP A 227 -11.93 -6.42 -25.28
C ASP A 227 -10.72 -5.56 -24.93
N LYS A 228 -10.38 -4.59 -25.78
CA LYS A 228 -9.14 -3.82 -25.65
C LYS A 228 -9.12 -2.91 -24.43
N VAL A 229 -10.29 -2.43 -24.00
CA VAL A 229 -10.40 -1.57 -22.82
C VAL A 229 -10.19 -2.39 -21.55
N GLN A 230 -10.77 -3.60 -21.51
CA GLN A 230 -10.72 -4.46 -20.34
C GLN A 230 -9.45 -5.30 -20.23
N MET A 231 -8.67 -5.48 -21.30
CA MET A 231 -7.57 -6.45 -21.30
C MET A 231 -6.32 -6.03 -20.54
N LEU A 232 -6.02 -4.73 -20.51
CA LEU A 232 -4.85 -4.20 -19.84
C LEU A 232 -5.27 -3.68 -18.47
N LYS A 233 -4.85 -4.40 -17.43
CA LYS A 233 -5.27 -4.15 -16.06
C LYS A 233 -4.06 -3.89 -15.17
N THR A 234 -4.20 -2.98 -14.22
CA THR A 234 -3.19 -2.80 -13.19
C THR A 234 -3.11 -4.04 -12.32
N CYS A 235 -1.91 -4.35 -11.81
CA CYS A 235 -1.70 -5.62 -11.12
C CYS A 235 -0.62 -5.57 -10.06
N HIS A 236 -0.83 -6.35 -9.00
CA HIS A 236 0.20 -6.73 -8.04
C HIS A 236 -0.23 -8.05 -7.39
N THR A 237 0.30 -9.18 -7.86
CA THR A 237 -0.17 -10.55 -7.52
C THR A 237 -1.59 -10.86 -8.02
N PHE A 238 -2.51 -9.92 -7.92
CA PHE A 238 -3.85 -9.96 -8.49
C PHE A 238 -4.04 -8.83 -9.49
N PHE A 239 -4.98 -9.03 -10.41
CA PHE A 239 -5.52 -7.94 -11.21
C PHE A 239 -6.37 -7.01 -10.32
N ASP A 240 -6.25 -5.70 -10.55
CA ASP A 240 -7.14 -4.68 -9.99
C ASP A 240 -8.12 -4.19 -11.07
N SER A 241 -7.76 -3.13 -11.79
CA SER A 241 -8.68 -2.36 -12.61
C SER A 241 -8.12 -2.15 -14.02
N PRO A 242 -8.98 -2.04 -15.06
CA PRO A 242 -8.56 -1.59 -16.38
C PRO A 242 -7.84 -0.24 -16.34
N ILE A 243 -6.81 -0.09 -17.17
CA ILE A 243 -5.95 1.11 -17.15
C ILE A 243 -6.64 2.37 -17.66
N GLU A 244 -7.58 2.25 -18.60
CA GLU A 244 -8.21 3.42 -19.22
C GLU A 244 -9.00 4.32 -18.26
N PRO A 245 -9.92 3.80 -17.43
CA PRO A 245 -10.60 4.59 -16.41
C PRO A 245 -9.63 5.25 -15.41
N ILE A 246 -8.48 4.63 -15.15
CA ILE A 246 -7.44 5.21 -14.31
C ILE A 246 -6.80 6.41 -15.02
N LEU A 247 -6.45 6.27 -16.30
CA LEU A 247 -5.92 7.37 -17.11
C LEU A 247 -6.94 8.51 -17.28
N ASP A 248 -8.24 8.21 -17.34
CA ASP A 248 -9.32 9.22 -17.34
C ASP A 248 -9.32 10.07 -16.06
N ASN A 249 -9.13 9.45 -14.90
CA ASN A 249 -8.99 10.16 -13.63
C ASN A 249 -7.79 11.12 -13.63
N ILE A 250 -6.65 10.65 -14.14
CA ILE A 250 -5.43 11.47 -14.24
C ILE A 250 -5.64 12.62 -15.23
N ALA A 251 -6.21 12.34 -16.41
CA ALA A 251 -6.50 13.36 -17.41
C ALA A 251 -7.48 14.41 -16.89
N THR A 252 -8.50 13.98 -16.13
CA THR A 252 -9.46 14.87 -15.47
C THR A 252 -8.73 15.82 -14.52
N PHE A 253 -7.92 15.29 -13.60
CA PHE A 253 -7.13 16.12 -12.68
C PHE A 253 -6.26 17.12 -13.45
N SER A 254 -5.49 16.67 -14.44
CA SER A 254 -4.54 17.50 -15.20
C SER A 254 -5.21 18.60 -16.03
N LYS A 255 -6.47 18.42 -16.42
CA LYS A 255 -7.25 19.41 -17.19
C LYS A 255 -8.02 20.38 -16.29
N THR A 256 -8.45 19.94 -15.10
CA THR A 256 -9.29 20.76 -14.22
C THR A 256 -8.50 21.45 -13.10
N LYS A 257 -7.78 20.68 -12.27
CA LYS A 257 -7.11 21.17 -11.06
C LYS A 257 -5.60 21.35 -11.26
N GLY A 258 -4.94 20.34 -11.82
CA GLY A 258 -3.48 20.28 -11.99
C GLY A 258 -2.94 20.99 -13.22
N LYS A 259 -3.44 22.20 -13.56
CA LYS A 259 -3.05 22.90 -14.80
C LYS A 259 -1.56 23.28 -14.86
N LYS A 260 -0.93 23.42 -13.69
CA LYS A 260 0.49 23.76 -13.49
C LYS A 260 1.24 22.65 -12.75
N GLU A 261 0.67 21.45 -12.68
CA GLU A 261 1.28 20.33 -11.98
C GLU A 261 1.92 19.36 -12.97
N ILE A 262 3.16 18.95 -12.70
CA ILE A 262 3.86 17.95 -13.51
C ILE A 262 3.65 16.58 -12.87
N ILE A 263 3.18 15.62 -13.67
CA ILE A 263 2.88 14.26 -13.23
C ILE A 263 3.78 13.29 -13.98
N ILE A 264 4.43 12.41 -13.23
CA ILE A 264 5.28 11.34 -13.74
C ILE A 264 4.51 10.03 -13.61
N LEU A 265 4.19 9.43 -14.77
CA LEU A 265 3.59 8.11 -14.89
C LEU A 265 4.70 7.13 -15.22
N ASP A 266 5.00 6.22 -14.31
CA ASP A 266 6.06 5.24 -14.50
C ASP A 266 5.48 3.86 -14.80
N PHE A 267 5.39 3.52 -16.08
CA PHE A 267 5.06 2.18 -16.54
C PHE A 267 6.29 1.29 -16.45
N ASN A 268 6.64 0.94 -15.21
CA ASN A 268 7.89 0.29 -14.81
C ASN A 268 7.87 -1.23 -15.05
N HIS A 269 6.71 -1.89 -14.93
CA HIS A 269 6.59 -3.32 -15.20
C HIS A 269 5.37 -3.64 -16.05
N LEU A 270 5.64 -4.20 -17.24
CA LEU A 270 4.65 -4.53 -18.27
C LEU A 270 4.67 -6.04 -18.51
N TYR A 271 3.71 -6.77 -17.94
CA TYR A 271 3.69 -8.23 -17.95
C TYR A 271 2.77 -8.78 -19.03
N ASP A 272 3.27 -9.78 -19.75
CA ASP A 272 2.51 -10.56 -20.74
C ASP A 272 1.92 -9.73 -21.89
N MET A 273 2.45 -8.52 -22.13
CA MET A 273 2.04 -7.64 -23.23
C MET A 273 2.83 -7.95 -24.50
N ASP A 274 2.15 -7.95 -25.64
CA ASP A 274 2.79 -7.98 -26.95
C ASP A 274 2.92 -6.58 -27.58
N ASP A 275 3.57 -6.50 -28.74
CA ASP A 275 3.77 -5.24 -29.46
C ASP A 275 2.44 -4.52 -29.78
N SER A 276 1.37 -5.26 -30.02
CA SER A 276 0.05 -4.69 -30.32
C SER A 276 -0.61 -4.07 -29.09
N ASP A 277 -0.38 -4.66 -27.91
CA ASP A 277 -0.82 -4.12 -26.62
C ASP A 277 -0.08 -2.82 -26.29
N HIS A 278 1.23 -2.74 -26.56
CA HIS A 278 2.02 -1.51 -26.39
C HIS A 278 1.57 -0.40 -27.35
N GLU A 279 1.34 -0.73 -28.63
CA GLU A 279 0.83 0.23 -29.61
C GLU A 279 -0.57 0.73 -29.26
N TYR A 280 -1.43 -0.16 -28.73
CA TYR A 280 -2.74 0.21 -28.22
C TYR A 280 -2.63 1.19 -27.04
N LEU A 281 -1.84 0.85 -26.02
CA LEU A 281 -1.68 1.69 -24.83
C LEU A 281 -1.11 3.06 -25.20
N PHE A 282 -0.16 3.14 -26.14
CA PHE A 282 0.35 4.42 -26.61
C PHE A 282 -0.74 5.28 -27.29
N LYS A 283 -1.62 4.67 -28.10
CA LYS A 283 -2.78 5.38 -28.69
C LYS A 283 -3.71 5.91 -27.60
N VAL A 284 -3.98 5.12 -26.56
CA VAL A 284 -4.78 5.54 -25.40
C VAL A 284 -4.12 6.75 -24.71
N LEU A 285 -2.82 6.68 -24.39
CA LEU A 285 -2.09 7.79 -23.76
C LEU A 285 -2.19 9.07 -24.58
N LYS A 286 -1.97 8.98 -25.90
CA LYS A 286 -2.13 10.13 -26.82
C LYS A 286 -3.55 10.68 -26.82
N ALA A 287 -4.57 9.81 -26.85
CA ALA A 287 -5.96 10.24 -26.86
C ALA A 287 -6.35 10.97 -25.54
N LYS A 288 -5.89 10.47 -24.40
CA LYS A 288 -6.23 11.06 -23.09
C LYS A 288 -5.49 12.36 -22.82
N PHE A 289 -4.19 12.40 -23.13
CA PHE A 289 -3.29 13.49 -22.73
C PHE A 289 -2.92 14.46 -23.86
N GLY A 290 -2.89 14.04 -25.12
CA GLY A 290 -2.62 14.92 -26.25
C GLY A 290 -1.35 15.77 -26.06
N ASN A 291 -1.49 17.09 -26.21
CA ASN A 291 -0.41 18.07 -26.04
C ASN A 291 0.09 18.25 -24.58
N LEU A 292 -0.47 17.51 -23.63
CA LEU A 292 0.03 17.46 -22.25
C LEU A 292 1.21 16.50 -22.11
N LEU A 293 1.42 15.56 -23.04
CA LEU A 293 2.55 14.64 -23.01
C LEU A 293 3.87 15.39 -23.18
N ALA A 294 4.83 15.07 -22.32
CA ALA A 294 6.16 15.64 -22.33
C ALA A 294 7.06 14.94 -23.36
N ASP A 295 7.67 15.73 -24.23
CA ASP A 295 8.57 15.31 -25.29
C ASP A 295 10.00 15.13 -24.75
N SER A 296 10.47 13.89 -24.68
CA SER A 296 11.79 13.51 -24.17
C SER A 296 12.95 14.03 -25.02
N THR A 297 12.70 14.56 -26.22
CA THR A 297 13.71 15.21 -27.06
C THR A 297 13.95 16.66 -26.67
N LYS A 298 13.01 17.28 -25.96
CA LYS A 298 13.05 18.67 -25.50
C LYS A 298 13.29 18.80 -24.01
N PHE A 299 12.78 17.84 -23.25
CA PHE A 299 12.85 17.83 -21.80
C PHE A 299 13.66 16.67 -21.28
N SER A 300 14.23 16.87 -20.11
CA SER A 300 14.96 15.84 -19.36
C SER A 300 14.68 15.98 -17.87
N PRO A 301 15.12 15.04 -17.02
CA PRO A 301 15.04 15.21 -15.57
C PRO A 301 15.75 16.47 -15.06
N ASN A 302 16.73 17.00 -15.81
CA ASN A 302 17.43 18.25 -15.48
C ASN A 302 16.66 19.53 -15.88
N SER A 303 15.60 19.41 -16.67
CA SER A 303 14.77 20.56 -17.03
C SER A 303 14.03 21.10 -15.82
N SER A 304 13.94 22.42 -15.73
CA SER A 304 13.26 23.14 -14.66
C SER A 304 11.73 23.14 -14.82
N LEU A 305 11.00 23.32 -13.71
CA LEU A 305 9.54 23.47 -13.76
C LEU A 305 9.11 24.63 -14.67
N ARG A 306 9.85 25.74 -14.66
CA ARG A 306 9.56 26.92 -15.47
C ARG A 306 9.63 26.63 -16.97
N GLU A 307 10.56 25.78 -17.41
CA GLU A 307 10.64 25.36 -18.81
C GLU A 307 9.38 24.62 -19.25
N PHE A 308 8.89 23.67 -18.44
CA PHE A 308 7.62 23.00 -18.72
C PHE A 308 6.44 23.96 -18.70
N TRP A 309 6.37 24.88 -17.73
CA TRP A 309 5.27 25.85 -17.59
C TRP A 309 5.17 26.91 -18.68
N ARG A 310 6.23 27.09 -19.49
CA ARG A 310 6.19 27.87 -20.73
C ARG A 310 5.47 27.14 -21.87
N THR A 311 5.14 25.87 -21.66
CA THR A 311 4.41 25.02 -22.61
C THR A 311 3.14 24.47 -21.97
N THR A 312 2.40 23.63 -22.71
CA THR A 312 1.28 22.84 -22.17
C THR A 312 1.73 21.50 -21.59
N GLN A 313 2.96 21.07 -21.87
CA GLN A 313 3.46 19.73 -21.54
C GLN A 313 3.70 19.60 -20.03
N ARG A 314 3.17 18.55 -19.44
CA ARG A 314 3.21 18.31 -17.99
C ARG A 314 2.99 16.86 -17.57
N ILE A 315 2.80 15.94 -18.52
CA ILE A 315 2.65 14.50 -18.25
C ILE A 315 3.89 13.79 -18.80
N ILE A 316 4.76 13.36 -17.92
CA ILE A 316 5.93 12.54 -18.25
C ILE A 316 5.51 11.08 -18.17
N VAL A 317 5.81 10.30 -19.21
CA VAL A 317 5.51 8.86 -19.24
C VAL A 317 6.82 8.09 -19.38
N LEU A 318 7.32 7.53 -18.29
CA LEU A 318 8.42 6.56 -18.31
C LEU A 318 7.84 5.20 -18.70
N TYR A 319 8.52 4.47 -19.59
CA TYR A 319 7.95 3.28 -20.21
C TYR A 319 8.98 2.16 -20.40
N ASP A 320 8.73 0.99 -19.80
CA ASP A 320 9.60 -0.19 -19.83
C ASP A 320 9.37 -1.07 -21.09
N ASN A 321 9.53 -0.48 -22.27
CA ASN A 321 9.62 -1.20 -23.54
C ASN A 321 10.36 -0.34 -24.57
N GLU A 322 11.59 -0.73 -24.94
CA GLU A 322 12.42 0.07 -25.84
C GLU A 322 11.82 0.28 -27.24
N ASN A 323 11.12 -0.72 -27.77
CA ASN A 323 10.53 -0.65 -29.10
C ASN A 323 9.39 0.36 -29.14
N ALA A 324 8.52 0.35 -28.13
CA ALA A 324 7.47 1.33 -27.94
C ALA A 324 8.05 2.74 -27.75
N VAL A 325 9.11 2.87 -26.95
CA VAL A 325 9.83 4.15 -26.77
C VAL A 325 10.36 4.68 -28.10
N LYS A 326 11.05 3.86 -28.89
CA LYS A 326 11.57 4.24 -30.22
C LYS A 326 10.45 4.67 -31.18
N LYS A 327 9.34 3.92 -31.20
CA LYS A 327 8.16 4.22 -32.04
C LYS A 327 7.37 5.46 -31.58
N SER A 328 7.52 5.89 -30.32
CA SER A 328 6.72 6.98 -29.74
C SER A 328 7.08 8.39 -30.21
N GLN A 329 8.18 8.55 -30.94
CA GLN A 329 8.70 9.85 -31.40
C GLN A 329 8.93 10.84 -30.24
N GLY A 330 9.44 10.34 -29.10
CA GLY A 330 9.79 11.13 -27.92
C GLY A 330 8.68 11.30 -26.89
N LEU A 331 7.47 10.80 -27.14
CA LEU A 331 6.35 10.92 -26.19
C LEU A 331 6.33 9.85 -25.08
N LEU A 332 7.17 8.81 -25.19
CA LEU A 332 7.49 7.87 -24.12
C LEU A 332 8.97 8.00 -23.77
N TRP A 333 9.27 8.16 -22.49
CA TRP A 333 10.61 8.32 -21.96
C TRP A 333 11.19 6.95 -21.61
N PRO A 334 12.46 6.68 -21.94
CA PRO A 334 13.08 5.39 -21.61
C PRO A 334 13.33 5.27 -20.10
N GLN A 335 13.30 4.04 -19.58
CA GLN A 335 13.63 3.72 -18.18
C GLN A 335 15.07 4.13 -17.81
N SER A 336 15.97 4.33 -18.78
CA SER A 336 17.30 4.91 -18.53
C SER A 336 17.26 6.35 -18.00
N LYS A 337 16.09 7.02 -17.95
CA LYS A 337 15.91 8.33 -17.32
C LYS A 337 15.59 8.27 -15.84
N ILE A 338 15.43 7.09 -15.25
CA ILE A 338 15.10 6.93 -13.84
C ILE A 338 15.97 5.84 -13.20
N ASN A 339 16.31 6.06 -11.94
CA ASN A 339 16.99 5.07 -11.10
C ASN A 339 16.13 4.82 -9.86
N SER A 340 15.63 3.59 -9.72
CA SER A 340 14.71 3.18 -8.64
C SER A 340 15.25 1.96 -7.91
N PRO A 341 16.30 2.11 -7.08
CA PRO A 341 16.87 1.00 -6.32
C PRO A 341 15.85 0.44 -5.34
N TRP A 342 15.57 -0.87 -5.43
CA TRP A 342 14.65 -1.56 -4.54
C TRP A 342 15.37 -2.00 -3.25
N PRO A 343 14.97 -1.50 -2.06
CA PRO A 343 15.66 -1.84 -0.81
C PRO A 343 15.56 -3.33 -0.44
N ASN A 344 14.40 -3.95 -0.66
CA ASN A 344 14.08 -5.35 -0.33
C ASN A 344 14.46 -5.75 1.10
N VAL A 345 13.91 -5.04 2.09
CA VAL A 345 14.20 -5.23 3.52
C VAL A 345 12.93 -5.28 4.36
N GLN A 346 13.03 -5.84 5.58
CA GLN A 346 11.88 -6.06 6.48
C GLN A 346 11.89 -5.18 7.74
N THR A 347 12.95 -4.40 7.98
CA THR A 347 13.06 -3.54 9.16
C THR A 347 13.32 -2.09 8.78
N THR A 348 12.89 -1.15 9.61
CA THR A 348 13.13 0.29 9.38
C THR A 348 14.61 0.65 9.50
N THR A 349 15.39 -0.07 10.30
CA THR A 349 16.85 0.14 10.40
C THR A 349 17.52 -0.21 9.08
N ASP A 350 17.26 -1.41 8.56
CA ASP A 350 17.83 -1.83 7.27
C ASP A 350 17.33 -0.94 6.13
N LEU A 351 16.07 -0.48 6.21
CA LEU A 351 15.49 0.45 5.24
C LEU A 351 16.26 1.77 5.25
N TYR A 352 16.51 2.34 6.43
CA TYR A 352 17.31 3.55 6.56
C TYR A 352 18.70 3.38 5.95
N ASP A 353 19.39 2.28 6.28
CA ASP A 353 20.74 2.02 5.78
C ASP A 353 20.77 1.90 4.25
N LYS A 354 19.80 1.19 3.67
CA LYS A 354 19.66 1.07 2.21
C LYS A 354 19.36 2.42 1.55
N LEU A 355 18.38 3.17 2.07
CA LEU A 355 18.01 4.47 1.51
C LEU A 355 19.15 5.49 1.64
N SER A 356 19.82 5.52 2.79
CA SER A 356 20.97 6.40 3.05
C SER A 356 22.12 6.08 2.10
N LYS A 357 22.48 4.79 1.95
CA LYS A 357 23.52 4.35 1.03
C LYS A 357 23.21 4.71 -0.42
N SER A 358 21.98 4.41 -0.89
CA SER A 358 21.56 4.75 -2.25
C SER A 358 21.53 6.26 -2.49
N ALA A 359 21.02 7.05 -1.54
CA ALA A 359 21.00 8.51 -1.65
C ALA A 359 22.43 9.10 -1.66
N GLN A 360 23.35 8.58 -0.85
CA GLN A 360 24.74 9.02 -0.85
C GLN A 360 25.48 8.69 -2.14
N SER A 361 25.14 7.58 -2.80
CA SER A 361 25.72 7.21 -4.10
C SER A 361 25.27 8.11 -5.26
N ARG A 362 24.26 8.95 -5.03
CA ARG A 362 23.75 9.86 -6.04
C ARG A 362 24.68 11.05 -6.27
N SER A 363 25.12 11.20 -7.52
CA SER A 363 25.92 12.34 -7.97
C SER A 363 25.13 13.64 -7.93
N ASP A 364 25.80 14.76 -7.65
CA ASP A 364 25.19 16.09 -7.76
C ASP A 364 24.98 16.51 -9.22
N THR A 365 25.62 15.81 -10.17
CA THR A 365 25.46 15.99 -11.63
C THR A 365 24.58 14.91 -12.27
N ASP A 366 23.80 14.20 -11.45
CA ASP A 366 22.89 13.15 -11.91
C ASP A 366 21.89 13.71 -12.94
N LYS A 367 21.67 12.92 -14.00
CA LYS A 367 20.79 13.26 -15.12
C LYS A 367 19.51 12.45 -15.13
N GLN A 368 19.33 11.59 -14.13
CA GLN A 368 18.16 10.74 -13.96
C GLN A 368 17.23 11.32 -12.89
N PHE A 369 15.97 10.91 -12.96
CA PHE A 369 15.12 10.85 -11.79
C PHE A 369 15.68 9.82 -10.81
N PHE A 370 15.50 10.07 -9.51
CA PHE A 370 15.97 9.16 -8.48
C PHE A 370 14.85 8.84 -7.50
N VAL A 371 14.56 7.56 -7.33
CA VAL A 371 13.47 7.10 -6.46
C VAL A 371 14.06 6.51 -5.17
N SER A 372 13.59 7.03 -4.05
CA SER A 372 13.78 6.43 -2.73
C SER A 372 12.52 5.70 -2.33
N GLN A 373 12.56 4.36 -2.33
CA GLN A 373 11.40 3.55 -1.96
C GLN A 373 11.32 3.39 -0.44
N GLY A 374 10.53 4.24 0.21
CA GLY A 374 10.30 4.27 1.66
C GLY A 374 9.37 3.18 2.18
N LEU A 375 9.51 1.95 1.67
CA LEU A 375 8.63 0.83 1.98
C LEU A 375 9.42 -0.39 2.46
N LEU A 376 8.77 -1.21 3.29
CA LEU A 376 9.29 -2.52 3.69
C LEU A 376 8.71 -3.59 2.77
N THR A 377 9.54 -4.55 2.36
CA THR A 377 9.11 -5.68 1.54
C THR A 377 8.75 -6.85 2.45
N PRO A 378 7.47 -7.23 2.56
CA PRO A 378 7.08 -8.37 3.39
C PRO A 378 7.70 -9.66 2.85
N ASN A 379 8.26 -10.47 3.75
CA ASN A 379 8.62 -11.85 3.44
C ASN A 379 7.61 -12.82 4.06
N GLU A 380 7.80 -14.12 3.86
CA GLU A 380 6.95 -15.18 4.42
C GLU A 380 6.71 -15.03 5.92
N LYS A 381 7.74 -14.64 6.69
CA LYS A 381 7.64 -14.47 8.14
C LYS A 381 6.79 -13.25 8.49
N THR A 382 6.99 -12.13 7.79
CA THR A 382 6.17 -10.92 7.98
C THR A 382 4.70 -11.23 7.73
N ILE A 383 4.40 -11.94 6.64
CA ILE A 383 3.03 -12.29 6.26
C ILE A 383 2.42 -13.28 7.26
N ALA A 384 3.18 -14.30 7.66
CA ALA A 384 2.78 -15.26 8.70
C ALA A 384 2.49 -14.56 10.04
N ALA A 385 3.36 -13.66 10.49
CA ALA A 385 3.15 -12.87 11.70
C ALA A 385 1.89 -11.99 11.59
N GLY A 386 1.62 -11.45 10.39
CA GLY A 386 0.42 -10.68 10.05
C GLY A 386 -0.92 -11.40 10.28
N LEU A 387 -0.90 -12.74 10.39
CA LEU A 387 -2.10 -13.51 10.72
C LEU A 387 -2.59 -13.25 12.15
N ILE A 388 -1.66 -12.92 13.06
CA ILE A 388 -1.89 -12.80 14.51
C ILE A 388 -1.52 -11.42 15.07
N ALA A 389 -0.63 -10.67 14.43
CA ALA A 389 -0.13 -9.37 14.86
C ALA A 389 -0.16 -8.34 13.72
N LYS A 390 0.02 -7.06 14.03
CA LYS A 390 0.24 -6.02 13.00
C LYS A 390 1.72 -6.02 12.54
N PRO A 391 2.01 -5.58 11.31
CA PRO A 391 1.05 -5.23 10.26
C PRO A 391 0.36 -6.46 9.65
N LYS A 392 -0.90 -6.33 9.24
CA LYS A 392 -1.70 -7.43 8.64
C LYS A 392 -1.85 -7.32 7.12
N SER A 393 -1.44 -6.20 6.57
CA SER A 393 -1.55 -5.81 5.16
C SER A 393 -0.44 -4.81 4.83
N LEU A 394 -0.23 -4.53 3.53
CA LEU A 394 0.64 -3.42 3.13
C LEU A 394 0.09 -2.07 3.60
N LEU A 395 -1.24 -1.90 3.66
CA LEU A 395 -1.84 -0.67 4.19
C LEU A 395 -1.52 -0.45 5.66
N ASP A 396 -1.69 -1.50 6.48
CA ASP A 396 -1.31 -1.50 7.90
C ASP A 396 0.19 -1.25 8.08
N ALA A 397 1.03 -1.76 7.16
CA ALA A 397 2.47 -1.51 7.17
C ALA A 397 2.75 -0.03 6.90
N GLY A 398 2.19 0.55 5.83
CA GLY A 398 2.32 1.97 5.51
C GLY A 398 1.95 2.88 6.69
N ASP A 399 0.86 2.59 7.40
CA ASP A 399 0.45 3.36 8.58
C ASP A 399 1.49 3.36 9.71
N LEU A 400 2.27 2.28 9.84
CA LEU A 400 3.31 2.17 10.86
C LEU A 400 4.61 2.84 10.44
N TRP A 401 5.02 2.68 9.18
CA TRP A 401 6.36 3.07 8.74
C TRP A 401 6.42 4.46 8.08
N ASN A 402 5.34 4.93 7.46
CA ASN A 402 5.32 6.24 6.78
C ASN A 402 5.70 7.41 7.70
N PRO A 403 5.27 7.46 8.98
CA PRO A 403 5.73 8.49 9.92
C PRO A 403 7.24 8.44 10.17
N VAL A 404 7.85 7.25 10.15
CA VAL A 404 9.29 7.07 10.35
C VAL A 404 10.07 7.64 9.16
N VAL A 405 9.63 7.31 7.93
CA VAL A 405 10.23 7.85 6.69
C VAL A 405 10.08 9.36 6.62
N ALA A 406 8.87 9.87 6.91
CA ALA A 406 8.61 11.30 6.98
C ALA A 406 9.54 11.98 8.02
N ASN A 407 9.74 11.36 9.18
CA ASN A 407 10.64 11.88 10.21
C ASN A 407 12.09 11.95 9.74
N TRP A 408 12.61 10.94 9.05
CA TRP A 408 13.99 11.00 8.51
C TRP A 408 14.20 12.16 7.55
N ILE A 409 13.20 12.49 6.74
CA ILE A 409 13.24 13.63 5.82
C ILE A 409 13.03 14.96 6.58
N ALA A 410 12.12 14.97 7.55
CA ALA A 410 11.81 16.12 8.42
C ALA A 410 13.00 16.54 9.29
N SER A 411 13.71 15.59 9.90
CA SER A 411 14.91 15.82 10.71
C SER A 411 16.15 16.14 9.87
N GLY A 412 16.17 15.72 8.60
CA GLY A 412 17.33 15.81 7.73
C GLY A 412 18.30 14.63 7.82
N SER A 413 17.93 13.56 8.54
CA SER A 413 18.66 12.29 8.56
C SER A 413 18.82 11.71 7.15
N LEU A 414 17.78 11.82 6.32
CA LEU A 414 17.90 11.66 4.87
C LEU A 414 17.97 13.07 4.24
N PRO A 415 19.13 13.48 3.69
CA PRO A 415 19.33 14.85 3.25
C PRO A 415 18.56 15.15 1.96
N ARG A 416 17.70 16.19 2.00
CA ARG A 416 16.85 16.64 0.87
C ARG A 416 17.60 16.74 -0.46
N LYS A 417 18.83 17.28 -0.46
CA LYS A 417 19.66 17.46 -1.67
C LYS A 417 20.04 16.14 -2.38
N LYS A 418 19.97 15.00 -1.68
CA LYS A 418 20.27 13.68 -2.24
C LYS A 418 19.02 12.91 -2.65
N LEU A 419 17.84 13.42 -2.34
CA LEU A 419 16.57 12.78 -2.65
C LEU A 419 15.92 13.44 -3.88
N ASN A 420 14.96 12.74 -4.48
CA ASN A 420 14.10 13.29 -5.52
C ASN A 420 12.67 12.76 -5.35
N ILE A 421 12.34 11.66 -6.01
CA ILE A 421 11.05 10.99 -5.81
C ILE A 421 11.14 10.13 -4.56
N VAL A 422 10.14 10.18 -3.69
CA VAL A 422 10.03 9.27 -2.55
C VAL A 422 8.68 8.59 -2.62
N ILE A 423 8.69 7.26 -2.70
CA ILE A 423 7.46 6.46 -2.78
C ILE A 423 7.23 5.66 -1.51
N VAL A 424 5.96 5.46 -1.17
CA VAL A 424 5.52 4.64 -0.04
C VAL A 424 4.27 3.84 -0.40
N ASP A 425 4.00 2.79 0.38
CA ASP A 425 2.68 2.15 0.44
C ASP A 425 1.75 2.97 1.35
N ASN A 426 0.47 3.04 1.00
CA ASN A 426 -0.60 3.71 1.75
C ASN A 426 -0.19 5.08 2.31
N TYR A 427 0.17 6.00 1.41
CA TYR A 427 0.65 7.34 1.78
C TYR A 427 -0.28 8.04 2.78
N SER A 428 0.30 8.88 3.64
CA SER A 428 -0.45 9.71 4.59
C SER A 428 -0.37 11.19 4.20
N PRO A 429 -1.36 12.02 4.57
CA PRO A 429 -1.28 13.47 4.38
C PRO A 429 -0.02 14.08 5.00
N LEU A 430 0.40 13.58 6.17
CA LEU A 430 1.63 13.99 6.84
C LEU A 430 2.87 13.72 5.97
N PHE A 431 2.96 12.54 5.38
CA PHE A 431 4.08 12.18 4.51
C PHE A 431 4.16 13.15 3.33
N VAL A 432 3.05 13.35 2.60
CA VAL A 432 3.03 14.23 1.44
C VAL A 432 3.36 15.68 1.83
N ALA A 433 2.73 16.20 2.88
CA ALA A 433 2.98 17.56 3.37
C ALA A 433 4.44 17.77 3.78
N THR A 434 5.06 16.77 4.43
CA THR A 434 6.48 16.83 4.84
C THR A 434 7.42 17.03 3.66
N LEU A 435 7.22 16.26 2.57
CA LEU A 435 8.04 16.36 1.36
C LEU A 435 7.83 17.70 0.66
N VAL A 436 6.56 18.11 0.51
CA VAL A 436 6.21 19.37 -0.15
C VAL A 436 6.79 20.57 0.59
N GLU A 437 6.66 20.63 1.92
CA GLU A 437 7.23 21.73 2.70
C GLU A 437 8.76 21.75 2.69
N LYS A 438 9.41 20.60 2.57
CA LYS A 438 10.87 20.55 2.43
C LYS A 438 11.39 21.13 1.13
N ASN A 439 10.55 21.30 0.11
CA ASN A 439 10.91 22.04 -1.09
C ASN A 439 11.07 23.55 -0.86
N ARG A 440 10.46 24.13 0.19
CA ARG A 440 10.61 25.57 0.50
C ARG A 440 12.00 25.96 1.00
N LYS A 441 12.74 25.00 1.54
CA LYS A 441 14.10 25.27 2.05
C LYS A 441 15.04 25.40 0.86
N LYS A 442 15.73 26.54 0.74
CA LYS A 442 16.80 26.73 -0.27
C LYS A 442 17.82 25.59 -0.15
N ILE A 443 18.21 25.02 -1.29
CA ILE A 443 19.23 23.95 -1.40
C ILE A 443 20.59 24.52 -1.02
#